data_AF-A0A2V6AF75-F1
#
_entry.id   AF-A0A2V6AF75-F1
#
_cell.length_a   1.000
_cell.length_b   1.000
_cell.length_c   1.000
_cell.angle_alpha   90.00
_cell.angle_beta   90.00
_cell.angle_gamma   90.00
#
_symmetry.space_group_name_H-M   'P 1'
#
loop_
_entity.id
_entity.type
_entity.pdbx_description
1 polymer ?
#
loop_
_entity_poly.entity_id
_entity_poly.type
_entity_poly.pdbx_seq_one_letter_code
_entity_poly.pdbx_strand_id
1 'polypeptide(L)'
;MDYAIQDLRDAGYLALSIEYRLAPPGSIAGQTSDGRYPDQTNDCKVAVRAARADPRCNGKVGAVGASAGATHAAYLASDGTTGDDKVDVAVCLSGAYDFSDPLSLRQSDAFKNNAEN
;
A
#
# COMPACT_ATOMS: atom_id res chain seq x y z
N MET A 1 -6.63 6.69 9.53
CA MET A 1 -5.24 6.19 9.47
C MET A 1 -4.35 6.91 10.47
N ASP A 2 -4.75 8.11 10.92
CA ASP A 2 -4.01 8.97 11.85
C ASP A 2 -3.64 8.30 13.18
N TYR A 3 -4.54 7.50 13.75
CA TYR A 3 -4.23 6.71 14.96
C TYR A 3 -3.11 5.70 14.73
N ALA A 4 -3.12 4.96 13.61
CA ALA A 4 -2.07 3.99 13.30
C ALA A 4 -0.71 4.66 13.04
N ILE A 5 -0.70 5.84 12.41
CA ILE A 5 0.51 6.64 12.23
C ILE A 5 1.04 7.14 13.57
N GLN A 6 0.16 7.59 14.47
CA GLN A 6 0.54 8.04 15.80
C GLN A 6 1.13 6.89 16.63
N ASP A 7 0.49 5.74 16.66
CA ASP A 7 0.98 4.55 17.37
C ASP A 7 2.36 4.10 16.87
N LEU A 8 2.57 4.09 15.55
CA LEU A 8 3.87 3.76 14.96
C LEU A 8 4.94 4.78 15.35
N ARG A 9 4.61 6.07 15.37
CA ARG A 9 5.56 7.11 15.81
C ARG A 9 5.89 7.00 17.29
N ASP A 10 4.91 6.74 18.12
CA ASP A 10 5.08 6.56 19.57
C ASP A 10 5.90 5.29 19.89
N ALA A 11 5.82 4.28 19.02
CA ALA A 11 6.69 3.10 19.05
C ALA A 11 8.10 3.34 18.47
N GLY A 12 8.41 4.55 17.99
CA GLY A 12 9.73 4.94 17.51
C GLY A 12 9.99 4.74 16.01
N TYR A 13 8.96 4.45 15.22
CA TYR A 13 9.09 4.36 13.75
C TYR A 13 8.98 5.72 13.07
N LEU A 14 9.75 5.91 11.98
CA LEU A 14 9.45 6.94 10.99
C LEU A 14 8.18 6.51 10.24
N ALA A 15 7.04 7.10 10.58
CA ALA A 15 5.77 6.84 9.90
C ALA A 15 5.50 7.90 8.83
N LEU A 16 5.24 7.45 7.61
CA LEU A 16 4.96 8.29 6.44
C LEU A 16 3.63 7.85 5.81
N SER A 17 2.77 8.81 5.48
CA SER A 17 1.62 8.57 4.61
C SER A 17 2.01 8.90 3.18
N ILE A 18 1.53 8.11 2.22
CA ILE A 18 1.84 8.31 0.81
C ILE A 18 0.55 8.63 0.05
N GLU A 19 0.69 9.45 -0.98
CA GLU A 19 -0.31 9.61 -2.02
C GLU A 19 0.23 8.98 -3.30
N TYR A 20 -0.65 8.29 -4.02
CA TYR A 20 -0.36 7.69 -5.32
C TYR A 20 -1.47 8.06 -6.29
N ARG A 21 -1.18 8.04 -7.59
CA ARG A 21 -2.15 8.40 -8.63
C ARG A 21 -3.43 7.57 -8.53
N LEU A 22 -4.59 8.18 -8.75
CA LEU A 22 -5.88 7.52 -8.62
C LEU A 22 -6.43 7.04 -9.97
N ALA A 23 -7.17 5.94 -9.95
CA ALA A 23 -7.92 5.42 -11.08
C ALA A 23 -9.41 5.30 -10.72
N PRO A 24 -10.34 5.88 -11.50
CA PRO A 24 -10.08 6.78 -12.63
C PRO A 24 -9.44 8.11 -12.18
N PRO A 25 -8.78 8.85 -13.09
CA PRO A 25 -8.18 10.15 -12.76
C PRO A 25 -9.25 11.22 -12.48
N GLY A 26 -8.83 12.35 -11.91
CA GLY A 26 -9.67 13.54 -11.71
C GLY A 26 -9.92 13.94 -10.25
N SER A 27 -9.48 13.11 -9.30
CA SER A 27 -9.55 13.44 -7.86
C SER A 27 -8.25 14.05 -7.29
N ILE A 28 -7.16 14.01 -8.04
CA ILE A 28 -5.87 14.63 -7.69
C ILE A 28 -5.61 15.76 -8.68
N ALA A 29 -5.45 16.99 -8.17
CA ALA A 29 -5.12 18.15 -8.98
C ALA A 29 -3.76 17.96 -9.66
N GLY A 30 -3.70 18.18 -10.97
CA GLY A 30 -2.46 18.04 -11.75
C GLY A 30 -2.07 16.60 -12.11
N GLN A 31 -2.87 15.59 -11.73
CA GLN A 31 -2.68 14.24 -12.25
C GLN A 31 -2.98 14.21 -13.75
N THR A 32 -2.00 13.84 -14.57
CA THR A 32 -2.12 13.78 -16.03
C THR A 32 -2.29 12.36 -16.56
N SER A 33 -1.86 11.34 -15.82
CA SER A 33 -2.01 9.94 -16.22
C SER A 33 -3.30 9.32 -15.65
N ASP A 34 -3.67 8.18 -16.21
CA ASP A 34 -4.91 7.47 -15.91
C ASP A 34 -4.88 6.74 -14.54
N GLY A 35 -3.69 6.63 -13.92
CA GLY A 35 -3.52 6.07 -12.58
C GLY A 35 -3.76 4.56 -12.47
N ARG A 36 -4.08 3.88 -13.56
CA ARG A 36 -4.19 2.41 -13.59
C ARG A 36 -2.81 1.77 -13.55
N TYR A 37 -2.75 0.46 -13.28
CA TYR A 37 -1.51 -0.30 -13.30
C TYR A 37 -0.69 -0.02 -14.59
N PRO A 38 0.63 0.26 -14.49
CA PRO A 38 1.47 0.20 -13.30
C PRO A 38 1.66 1.54 -12.55
N ASP A 39 0.90 2.59 -12.86
CA ASP A 39 1.14 3.93 -12.29
C ASP A 39 1.11 3.95 -10.76
N GLN A 40 0.05 3.39 -10.16
CA GLN A 40 -0.11 3.30 -8.72
C GLN A 40 1.02 2.53 -8.02
N THR A 41 1.36 1.36 -8.57
CA THR A 41 2.42 0.52 -8.00
C THR A 41 3.80 1.17 -8.16
N ASN A 42 4.03 1.90 -9.25
CA ASN A 42 5.25 2.68 -9.44
C ASN A 42 5.37 3.82 -8.43
N ASP A 43 4.29 4.56 -8.16
CA ASP A 43 4.31 5.63 -7.15
C ASP A 43 4.62 5.08 -5.75
N CYS A 44 3.99 3.96 -5.39
CA CYS A 44 4.27 3.22 -4.17
C CYS A 44 5.75 2.82 -4.06
N LYS A 45 6.35 2.33 -5.16
CA LYS A 45 7.78 1.98 -5.21
C LYS A 45 8.70 3.19 -5.07
N VAL A 46 8.35 4.33 -5.66
CA VAL A 46 9.08 5.59 -5.47
C VAL A 46 9.03 6.02 -4.00
N ALA A 47 7.87 5.87 -3.35
CA ALA A 47 7.74 6.19 -1.94
C ALA A 47 8.58 5.27 -1.04
N VAL A 48 8.70 3.98 -1.36
CA VAL A 48 9.61 3.05 -0.65
C VAL A 48 11.06 3.52 -0.76
N ARG A 49 11.51 3.88 -1.97
CA ARG A 49 12.87 4.41 -2.18
C ARG A 49 13.11 5.68 -1.38
N ALA A 50 12.15 6.61 -1.39
CA ALA A 50 12.25 7.85 -0.64
C ALA A 50 12.31 7.59 0.88
N ALA A 51 11.46 6.69 1.41
CA ALA A 51 11.47 6.32 2.82
C ALA A 51 12.78 5.64 3.23
N ARG A 52 13.35 4.79 2.36
CA ARG A 52 14.62 4.09 2.62
C ARG A 52 15.81 5.05 2.62
N ALA A 53 15.77 6.05 1.74
CA ALA A 53 16.80 7.09 1.63
C ALA A 53 16.68 8.20 2.68
N ASP A 54 15.58 8.26 3.45
CA ASP A 54 15.41 9.24 4.51
C ASP A 54 16.50 9.02 5.59
N PRO A 55 17.27 10.06 5.99
CA PRO A 55 18.36 9.91 6.94
C PRO A 55 17.90 9.50 8.36
N ARG A 56 16.61 9.62 8.66
CA ARG A 56 16.01 9.15 9.93
C ARG A 56 15.65 7.66 9.87
N CYS A 57 15.63 7.07 8.69
CA CYS A 57 15.36 5.66 8.47
C CYS A 57 16.66 4.85 8.58
N ASN A 58 16.62 3.66 9.19
CA ASN A 58 17.76 2.75 9.26
C ASN A 58 17.92 1.88 8.00
N GLY A 59 17.36 2.36 6.88
CA GLY A 59 17.33 1.64 5.63
C GLY A 59 16.43 0.41 5.63
N LYS A 60 15.48 0.26 6.58
CA LYS A 60 14.43 -0.77 6.57
C LYS A 60 13.06 -0.12 6.43
N VAL A 61 12.24 -0.64 5.52
CA VAL A 61 10.93 -0.05 5.20
C VAL A 61 9.86 -1.13 5.29
N GLY A 62 8.82 -0.86 6.08
CA GLY A 62 7.60 -1.65 6.10
C GLY A 62 6.44 -0.91 5.42
N ALA A 63 5.49 -1.65 4.86
CA ALA A 63 4.23 -1.10 4.35
C ALA A 63 3.05 -1.57 5.20
N VAL A 64 2.16 -0.66 5.56
CA VAL A 64 0.86 -0.98 6.17
C VAL A 64 -0.23 -0.46 5.25
N GLY A 65 -1.11 -1.34 4.80
CA GLY A 65 -2.17 -1.00 3.88
C GLY A 65 -3.51 -1.61 4.27
N ALA A 66 -4.59 -0.90 3.98
CA ALA A 66 -5.95 -1.38 4.15
C ALA A 66 -6.72 -1.37 2.83
N SER A 67 -7.62 -2.34 2.61
CA SER A 67 -8.39 -2.48 1.37
C SER A 67 -7.47 -2.45 0.14
N ALA A 68 -7.71 -1.57 -0.85
CA ALA A 68 -6.81 -1.40 -1.99
C ALA A 68 -5.35 -1.11 -1.57
N GLY A 69 -5.12 -0.41 -0.47
CA GLY A 69 -3.77 -0.17 0.08
C GLY A 69 -3.10 -1.47 0.55
N ALA A 70 -3.85 -2.45 1.04
CA ALA A 70 -3.32 -3.76 1.43
C ALA A 70 -2.84 -4.56 0.21
N THR A 71 -3.51 -4.42 -0.93
CA THR A 71 -3.02 -4.96 -2.20
C THR A 71 -1.69 -4.33 -2.61
N HIS A 72 -1.56 -3.01 -2.48
CA HIS A 72 -0.30 -2.31 -2.76
C HIS A 72 0.82 -2.75 -1.81
N ALA A 73 0.53 -2.88 -0.51
CA ALA A 73 1.50 -3.37 0.46
C ALA A 73 1.98 -4.80 0.12
N ALA A 74 1.06 -5.69 -0.24
CA ALA A 74 1.41 -7.04 -0.70
C ALA A 74 2.24 -7.00 -2.00
N TYR A 75 1.89 -6.15 -2.96
CA TYR A 75 2.62 -5.97 -4.20
C TYR A 75 4.06 -5.51 -3.93
N LEU A 76 4.27 -4.51 -3.06
CA LEU A 76 5.60 -4.03 -2.68
C LEU A 76 6.44 -5.08 -1.94
N ALA A 77 5.80 -6.06 -1.29
CA ALA A 77 6.47 -7.15 -0.61
C ALA A 77 6.75 -8.35 -1.53
N SER A 78 6.08 -8.45 -2.69
CA SER A 78 6.30 -9.53 -3.66
C SER A 78 7.20 -9.12 -4.80
N ASP A 79 7.01 -7.91 -5.35
CA ASP A 79 7.66 -7.39 -6.55
C ASP A 79 8.71 -6.31 -6.24
N GLY A 80 9.78 -6.26 -7.05
CA GLY A 80 10.90 -5.33 -6.87
C GLY A 80 12.20 -5.96 -6.35
N THR A 81 13.17 -5.09 -6.03
CA THR A 81 14.53 -5.45 -5.59
C THR A 81 14.69 -5.21 -4.09
N THR A 82 15.11 -6.25 -3.36
CA THR A 82 15.41 -6.15 -1.92
C THR A 82 16.46 -5.08 -1.65
N GLY A 83 16.17 -4.17 -0.72
CA GLY A 83 17.07 -3.05 -0.39
C GLY A 83 16.94 -1.84 -1.31
N ASP A 84 16.08 -1.89 -2.32
CA ASP A 84 15.70 -0.75 -3.17
C ASP A 84 14.19 -0.46 -2.99
N ASP A 85 13.34 -0.92 -3.90
CA ASP A 85 11.91 -0.63 -3.95
C ASP A 85 10.99 -1.69 -3.34
N LYS A 86 11.57 -2.80 -2.89
CA LYS A 86 10.85 -3.84 -2.16
C LYS A 86 10.82 -3.52 -0.67
N VAL A 87 9.66 -3.67 -0.02
CA VAL A 87 9.56 -3.51 1.45
C VAL A 87 10.08 -4.75 2.18
N ASP A 88 10.61 -4.53 3.38
CA ASP A 88 11.12 -5.59 4.26
C ASP A 88 9.98 -6.35 4.96
N VAL A 89 8.82 -5.71 5.15
CA VAL A 89 7.62 -6.31 5.75
C VAL A 89 6.36 -5.63 5.22
N ALA A 90 5.26 -6.37 5.08
CA ALA A 90 3.96 -5.82 4.76
C ALA A 90 2.89 -6.29 5.76
N VAL A 91 2.06 -5.35 6.21
CA VAL A 91 0.83 -5.60 6.97
C VAL A 91 -0.36 -5.28 6.07
N CYS A 92 -1.18 -6.29 5.86
CA CYS A 92 -2.17 -6.35 4.80
C CYS A 92 -3.58 -6.49 5.39
N LEU A 93 -4.29 -5.37 5.54
CA LEU A 93 -5.60 -5.34 6.20
C LEU A 93 -6.73 -5.43 5.16
N SER A 94 -7.33 -6.62 5.03
CA SER A 94 -8.53 -6.86 4.19
C SER A 94 -8.38 -6.42 2.73
N GLY A 95 -7.27 -6.77 2.09
CA GLY A 95 -7.02 -6.45 0.69
C GLY A 95 -7.79 -7.32 -0.29
N ALA A 96 -7.97 -6.79 -1.50
CA ALA A 96 -8.33 -7.59 -2.66
C ALA A 96 -7.06 -8.23 -3.24
N TYR A 97 -7.08 -9.55 -3.48
CA TYR A 97 -5.90 -10.27 -3.99
C TYR A 97 -6.19 -11.10 -5.23
N ASP A 98 -7.44 -11.53 -5.43
CA ASP A 98 -7.88 -12.17 -6.66
C ASP A 98 -8.64 -11.17 -7.54
N PHE A 99 -7.92 -10.57 -8.48
CA PHE A 99 -8.50 -9.65 -9.46
C PHE A 99 -9.05 -10.38 -10.70
N SER A 100 -8.87 -11.70 -10.79
CA SER A 100 -9.45 -12.52 -11.85
C SER A 100 -10.89 -12.93 -11.54
N ASP A 101 -11.26 -12.95 -10.26
CA ASP A 101 -12.63 -13.13 -9.79
C ASP A 101 -13.31 -11.78 -9.44
N PRO A 102 -14.08 -11.17 -10.37
CA PRO A 102 -14.78 -9.92 -10.11
C PRO A 102 -15.91 -10.05 -9.08
N LEU A 103 -16.35 -11.27 -8.73
CA LEU A 103 -17.36 -11.47 -7.68
C LEU A 103 -16.76 -11.26 -6.29
N SER A 104 -15.52 -11.71 -6.09
CA SER A 104 -14.76 -11.45 -4.84
C SER A 104 -14.61 -9.96 -4.54
N LEU A 105 -14.59 -9.12 -5.58
CA LEU A 105 -14.47 -7.66 -5.47
C LEU A 105 -15.81 -6.96 -5.22
N ARG A 106 -16.94 -7.65 -5.40
CA ARG A 106 -18.29 -7.07 -5.39
C ARG A 106 -19.09 -7.39 -4.12
N GLN A 107 -18.65 -8.34 -3.28
CA GLN A 107 -19.43 -8.78 -2.11
C GLN A 107 -18.67 -8.63 -0.79
N SER A 108 -19.18 -7.75 0.08
CA SER A 108 -18.82 -7.67 1.50
C SER A 108 -19.43 -8.81 2.33
N ASP A 109 -20.49 -9.47 1.85
CA ASP A 109 -21.19 -10.50 2.62
C ASP A 109 -20.56 -11.91 2.48
N ALA A 110 -19.89 -12.21 1.36
CA ALA A 110 -19.12 -13.44 1.19
C ALA A 110 -17.83 -13.46 2.04
N PHE A 111 -17.22 -12.29 2.25
CA PHE A 111 -16.05 -12.15 3.14
C PHE A 111 -16.43 -12.35 4.62
N LYS A 112 -17.61 -11.87 5.04
CA LYS A 112 -18.11 -12.05 6.42
C LYS A 112 -18.33 -13.52 6.76
N ASN A 113 -18.95 -14.29 5.86
CA ASN A 113 -19.31 -15.69 6.12
C ASN A 113 -18.10 -16.65 6.16
N ASN A 114 -16.93 -16.23 5.67
CA ASN A 114 -15.71 -17.05 5.63
C ASN A 114 -14.66 -16.66 6.68
N ALA A 115 -14.88 -15.55 7.41
CA ALA A 115 -13.97 -15.06 8.46
C ALA A 115 -14.44 -15.44 9.88
N GLU A 116 -15.66 -15.95 10.01
CA GLU A 116 -16.21 -16.52 11.25
C GLU A 116 -15.97 -18.05 11.24
N ASN A 117 -14.79 -18.49 11.67
CA ASN A 117 -14.54 -19.87 12.12
C ASN A 117 -14.10 -19.84 13.58
#